data_AF-A0A8C2WKK2-F1
#
_entry.id   AF-A0A8C2WKK2-F1
#
_cell.length_a   1.000
_cell.length_b   1.000
_cell.length_c   1.000
_cell.angle_alpha   90.00
_cell.angle_beta   90.00
_cell.angle_gamma   90.00
#
_symmetry.space_group_name_H-M   'P 1'
#
loop_
_entity.id
_entity.type
_entity.pdbx_description
1 polymer ?
#
loop_
_entity_poly.entity_id
_entity_poly.type
_entity_poly.pdbx_seq_one_letter_code
_entity_poly.pdbx_strand_id
1 'polypeptide(L)' 'MTSEQRHRKVLRDNIQGITKPAIRRLARRGGVKRISGLIYEETRGVLKVFLENVIRDAVTYTEHAKRKTQGRTLYGFGG' A
#
# COMPACT_ATOMS: atom_id res chain seq x y z
N MET A 1 -5.87 -23.82 25.74
CA MET A 1 -5.26 -22.74 24.95
C MET A 1 -6.34 -21.71 24.64
N THR A 2 -6.46 -20.66 25.47
CA THR A 2 -7.42 -19.58 25.24
C THR A 2 -6.95 -18.75 24.06
N SER A 3 -7.69 -18.79 22.95
CA SER A 3 -7.42 -17.93 21.79
C SER A 3 -7.70 -16.48 22.19
N GLU A 4 -6.65 -15.69 22.41
CA GLU A 4 -6.76 -14.25 22.57
C GLU A 4 -7.41 -13.67 21.30
N GLN A 5 -8.69 -13.32 21.38
CA GLN A 5 -9.38 -12.62 20.31
C GLN A 5 -8.72 -11.25 20.13
N ARG A 6 -7.82 -11.14 19.15
CA ARG A 6 -7.25 -9.86 18.75
C ARG A 6 -8.37 -8.96 18.24
N HIS A 7 -8.72 -7.96 19.04
CA HIS A 7 -9.61 -6.89 18.62
C HIS A 7 -9.06 -6.24 17.36
N ARG A 8 -9.90 -6.15 16.33
CA ARG A 8 -9.56 -5.52 15.04
C ARG A 8 -9.14 -4.07 15.30
N LYS A 9 -7.92 -3.69 14.88
CA LYS A 9 -7.48 -2.29 14.96
C LYS A 9 -8.40 -1.41 14.12
N VAL A 10 -8.83 -0.28 14.67
CA VAL A 10 -9.53 0.76 13.92
C VAL A 10 -8.55 1.36 12.93
N LEU A 11 -8.89 1.32 11.64
CA LEU A 11 -8.09 1.96 10.59
C LEU A 11 -8.24 3.48 10.69
N ARG A 12 -7.11 4.19 10.70
CA ARG A 12 -7.03 5.66 10.70
C ARG A 12 -6.28 6.12 9.46
N ASP A 13 -6.07 7.43 9.34
CA ASP A 13 -5.34 8.07 8.25
C ASP A 13 -3.85 7.65 8.20
N ASN A 14 -3.61 6.42 7.73
CA ASN A 14 -2.31 5.76 7.73
C ASN A 14 -1.36 6.30 6.66
N ILE A 15 -1.84 7.20 5.79
CA ILE A 15 -1.05 7.75 4.70
C ILE A 15 0.19 8.51 5.19
N GLN A 16 0.11 9.11 6.38
CA GLN A 16 1.24 9.77 7.03
C GLN A 16 2.31 8.78 7.53
N GLY A 17 1.97 7.49 7.64
CA GLY A 17 2.92 6.40 7.90
C GLY A 17 3.91 6.19 6.75
N ILE A 18 3.63 6.71 5.56
CA ILE A 18 4.63 6.82 4.49
C ILE A 18 5.53 8.02 4.80
N THR A 19 6.64 7.74 5.48
CA THR A 19 7.49 8.79 6.07
C THR A 19 8.37 9.50 5.02
N LYS A 20 8.76 10.75 5.30
CA LYS A 20 9.68 11.53 4.44
C LYS A 20 10.99 10.78 4.10
N PRO A 21 11.63 10.04 5.02
CA PRO A 21 12.80 9.22 4.68
C PRO A 21 12.49 8.08 3.69
N ALA A 22 11.32 7.44 3.78
CA ALA A 22 10.92 6.41 2.83
C ALA A 22 10.75 6.97 1.41
N ILE A 23 10.06 8.11 1.29
CA ILE A 23 9.91 8.84 0.03
C ILE A 23 11.28 9.24 -0.52
N ARG A 24 12.19 9.72 0.33
CA ARG A 24 13.56 10.05 -0.08
C ARG A 24 14.28 8.82 -0.63
N ARG A 25 14.20 7.66 0.02
CA ARG A 25 14.84 6.41 -0.47
C ARG A 25 14.30 6.00 -1.84
N LEU A 26 12.99 6.10 -2.06
CA LEU A 26 12.37 5.81 -3.36
C LEU A 26 12.88 6.78 -4.44
N ALA A 27 12.87 8.08 -4.17
CA ALA A 27 13.37 9.09 -5.09
C ALA A 27 14.87 8.90 -5.41
N ARG A 28 15.69 8.55 -4.41
CA ARG A 28 17.11 8.23 -4.64
C ARG A 28 17.29 7.00 -5.53
N ARG A 29 16.50 5.95 -5.33
CA ARG A 29 16.51 4.77 -6.22
C ARG A 29 16.14 5.14 -7.66
N GLY A 30 15.24 6.12 -7.83
CA GLY A 30 14.91 6.69 -9.13
C GLY A 30 15.91 7.72 -9.68
N GLY A 31 17.08 7.90 -9.07
CA GLY A 31 18.12 8.81 -9.56
C GLY A 31 17.88 10.31 -9.26
N VAL A 32 16.90 10.64 -8.42
CA VAL A 32 16.56 12.03 -8.10
C VAL A 32 17.65 12.66 -7.21
N LYS A 33 18.26 13.77 -7.65
CA LYS A 33 19.37 14.47 -6.96
C LYS A 33 18.93 15.51 -5.92
N ARG A 34 17.85 16.25 -6.15
CA ARG A 34 17.26 17.23 -5.21
C ARG A 34 15.76 17.03 -5.15
N ILE A 35 15.16 17.24 -3.98
CA ILE A 35 13.73 17.00 -3.74
C ILE A 35 13.15 18.24 -3.06
N SER A 36 12.07 18.80 -3.63
CA SER A 36 11.33 19.91 -3.03
C SER A 36 10.48 19.45 -1.84
N GLY A 37 10.20 20.36 -0.90
CA GLY A 37 9.39 20.08 0.28
C GLY A 37 7.95 19.65 -0.03
N LEU A 38 7.37 20.14 -1.13
CA LEU A 38 5.99 19.83 -1.52
C LEU A 38 5.82 18.38 -2.03
N ILE A 39 6.92 17.75 -2.48
CA ILE A 39 6.90 16.40 -3.06
C ILE A 39 6.45 15.34 -2.04
N TYR A 40 6.61 15.57 -0.74
CA TYR A 40 6.24 14.57 0.26
C TYR A 40 4.72 14.34 0.35
N GLU A 41 3.91 15.39 0.28
CA GLU A 41 2.46 15.24 0.26
C GLU A 41 1.97 14.81 -1.12
N GLU A 42 2.57 15.34 -2.19
CA GLU A 42 2.24 14.93 -3.57
C GLU A 42 2.45 13.42 -3.79
N THR A 43 3.60 12.90 -3.35
CA THR A 43 3.91 11.47 -3.47
C THR A 43 2.91 10.61 -2.69
N ARG A 44 2.43 11.09 -1.54
CA ARG A 44 1.40 10.40 -0.77
C ARG A 44 0.06 10.38 -1.49
N GLY A 45 -0.35 11.50 -2.10
CA GLY A 45 -1.55 11.58 -2.92
C GLY A 45 -1.51 10.58 -4.08
N VAL A 46 -0.43 10.60 -4.86
CA VAL A 46 -0.23 9.68 -5.99
C VAL A 46 -0.23 8.22 -5.54
N LEU A 47 0.48 7.90 -4.47
CA LEU A 47 0.55 6.53 -3.94
C LEU A 47 -0.82 6.03 -3.47
N LYS A 48 -1.62 6.90 -2.83
CA LYS A 48 -2.97 6.56 -2.39
C LYS A 48 -3.86 6.19 -3.57
N VAL A 49 -3.91 7.03 -4.61
CA VAL A 49 -4.72 6.78 -5.82
C VAL A 49 -4.27 5.50 -6.52
N PHE A 50 -2.96 5.28 -6.62
CA PHE A 50 -2.42 4.05 -7.22
C PHE A 50 -2.90 2.80 -6.47
N LEU A 51 -2.77 2.78 -5.13
CA LEU A 51 -3.18 1.64 -4.32
C LEU A 51 -4.69 1.42 -4.33
N GLU A 52 -5.49 2.50 -4.32
CA GLU A 52 -6.95 2.40 -4.43
C GLU A 52 -7.37 1.69 -5.71
N ASN A 53 -6.75 2.03 -6.85
CA ASN A 53 -7.06 1.38 -8.13
C ASN A 53 -6.65 -0.10 -8.14
N VAL A 54 -5.41 -0.41 -7.75
CA VAL A 54 -4.91 -1.79 -7.73
C VAL A 54 -5.71 -2.68 -6.78
N ILE A 55 -6.04 -2.18 -5.58
CA ILE A 55 -6.79 -2.95 -4.58
C ILE A 55 -8.24 -3.13 -5.04
N ARG A 56 -8.86 -2.13 -5.68
CA ARG A 56 -10.21 -2.25 -6.21
C ARG A 56 -10.31 -3.42 -7.18
N ASP A 57 -9.40 -3.49 -8.14
CA ASP A 57 -9.38 -4.58 -9.13
C ASP A 57 -9.12 -5.94 -8.45
N ALA A 58 -8.15 -6.00 -7.54
CA ALA A 58 -7.84 -7.23 -6.80
C ALA A 58 -9.07 -7.76 -6.01
N VAL A 59 -9.78 -6.86 -5.32
CA VAL A 59 -11.00 -7.19 -4.58
C VAL A 59 -12.09 -7.70 -5.53
N THR A 60 -12.31 -7.04 -6.66
CA THR A 60 -13.26 -7.50 -7.68
C THR A 60 -12.97 -8.93 -8.14
N TYR A 61 -11.71 -9.27 -8.41
CA TYR A 61 -11.34 -10.63 -8.80
C TYR A 61 -11.54 -11.66 -7.68
N THR A 62 -11.28 -11.29 -6.42
CA THR A 62 -11.55 -12.22 -5.30
C THR A 62 -13.02 -12.48 -5.05
N GLU A 63 -13.84 -11.43 -5.13
CA GLU A 63 -15.28 -11.53 -4.94
C GLU A 63 -15.89 -12.39 -6.03
N HIS A 64 -15.49 -12.18 -7.29
CA HIS A 64 -15.88 -13.01 -8.42
C HIS A 64 -15.54 -14.50 -8.18
N ALA A 65 -14.35 -14.78 -7.64
CA ALA A 65 -13.92 -16.13 -7.31
C ALA A 65 -14.49 -16.69 -6.00
N LYS A 66 -15.40 -15.97 -5.31
CA LYS A 66 -15.98 -16.33 -4.00
C LYS A 66 -14.94 -16.63 -2.91
N ARG A 67 -13.76 -16.01 -3.01
CA ARG A 67 -12.66 -16.17 -2.05
C ARG A 67 -12.63 -15.00 -1.07
N LYS A 68 -12.31 -15.30 0.20
CA LYS A 68 -12.10 -14.26 1.24
C LYS A 68 -10.64 -13.78 1.32
N THR A 69 -9.76 -14.33 0.48
CA THR A 69 -8.32 -14.07 0.50
C THR A 69 -7.84 -13.65 -0.89
N GLN A 70 -7.08 -12.56 -0.93
CA GLN A 70 -6.46 -12.01 -2.14
C GLN A 70 -5.43 -12.98 -2.73
N GLY A 71 -5.49 -13.15 -4.06
CA GLY A 71 -4.51 -13.91 -4.82
C GLY A 71 -3.22 -13.12 -5.03
N ARG A 72 -2.15 -13.77 -5.50
CA ARG A 72 -0.88 -13.11 -5.79
C ARG A 72 -0.47 -13.39 -7.23
N THR A 73 -0.52 -12.37 -8.07
CA THR A 73 -0.27 -12.48 -9.52
C THR A 73 1.07 -11.92 -9.97
N LEU A 74 1.79 -11.20 -9.10
CA LEU A 74 3.11 -10.67 -9.43
C LEU A 74 4.14 -11.80 -9.46
N TYR A 75 5.06 -11.76 -10.43
CA TYR A 75 6.14 -12.76 -10.53
C TYR A 75 6.90 -12.87 -9.20
N GLY A 76 7.15 -14.10 -8.76
CA GLY A 76 7.73 -14.39 -7.43
C GLY A 76 6.71 -14.54 -6.30
N PHE A 77 5.40 -14.46 -6.57
CA PHE A 77 4.36 -14.65 -5.55
C PHE A 77 3.38 -15.82 -5.77
N GLY A 78 3.47 -16.56 -6.89
CA GLY A 78 2.55 -17.65 -7.26
C GLY A 78 3.03 -19.05 -6.87
N GLY A 79 3.27 -19.28 -5.57
CA GLY A 79 3.54 -20.61 -5.03
C GLY A 79 2.28 -21.39 -4.69
#